data_AF-A0A350XW61-F1
#
_entry.id   AF-A0A350XW61-F1
#
_cell.length_a   1.000
_cell.length_b   1.000
_cell.length_c   1.000
_cell.angle_alpha   90.00
_cell.angle_beta   90.00
_cell.angle_gamma   90.00
#
_symmetry.space_group_name_H-M   'P 1'
#
loop_
_entity.id
_entity.type
_entity.pdbx_description
1 polymer ?
#
loop_
_entity_poly.entity_id
_entity_poly.type
_entity_poly.pdbx_seq_one_letter_code
_entity_poly.pdbx_strand_id
1 'polypeptide(L)' 'VIYCEKDSHKGIIIGKNGAMLKRISTRAREDMEKFFQCHINLRCWVKVKEGWRNREGLIHNFGLD' A
#
# COMPACT_ATOMS: atom_id res chain seq x y z
N VAL A 1 1.71 4.61 -2.17
CA VAL A 1 0.77 4.77 -1.03
C VAL A 1 -0.16 3.58 -1.05
N ILE A 2 -0.54 3.03 0.11
CA ILE A 2 -1.49 1.91 0.24
C ILE A 2 -2.83 2.50 0.72
N TYR A 3 -3.90 2.30 -0.06
CA TYR A 3 -5.24 2.77 0.30
C TYR A 3 -6.07 1.64 0.88
N CYS A 4 -6.92 1.95 1.85
CA CYS A 4 -7.90 1.04 2.43
C CYS A 4 -9.21 1.79 2.67
N GLU A 5 -10.33 1.06 2.76
CA GLU A 5 -11.65 1.69 2.91
C GLU A 5 -12.04 2.03 4.34
N LYS A 6 -11.53 1.30 5.32
CA LYS A 6 -11.95 1.41 6.72
C LYS A 6 -10.74 1.54 7.62
N ASP A 7 -10.89 2.27 8.73
CA ASP A 7 -9.80 2.43 9.71
C ASP A 7 -9.42 1.09 10.37
N SER A 8 -10.38 0.17 10.56
CA SER A 8 -10.09 -1.19 11.01
C SER A 8 -9.10 -1.93 10.09
N HIS A 9 -9.21 -1.76 8.77
CA HIS A 9 -8.28 -2.35 7.81
C HIS A 9 -6.89 -1.73 7.91
N LYS A 10 -6.81 -0.41 8.17
CA LYS A 10 -5.52 0.27 8.39
C LYS A 10 -4.76 -0.38 9.54
N GLY A 11 -5.43 -0.69 10.65
CA GLY A 11 -4.83 -1.42 11.77
C GLY A 11 -4.28 -2.79 11.37
N ILE A 12 -5.03 -3.56 10.57
CA ILE A 12 -4.61 -4.88 10.08
C ILE A 12 -3.38 -4.77 9.16
N ILE A 13 -3.37 -3.80 8.23
CA ILE A 13 -2.27 -3.60 7.28
C ILE A 13 -1.00 -3.14 7.99
N ILE A 14 -1.12 -2.26 8.98
CA ILE A 14 0.02 -1.81 9.79
C ILE A 14 0.54 -2.96 10.64
N GLY A 15 -0.36 -3.69 11.31
CA GLY A 15 -0.04 -4.74 12.25
C GLY A 15 0.57 -4.22 13.55
N LYS A 16 0.79 -5.11 14.53
CA LYS A 16 1.38 -4.76 15.83
C LYS A 16 2.74 -4.09 15.63
N ASN A 17 2.91 -2.88 16.15
CA ASN A 17 4.13 -2.08 16.03
C ASN A 17 4.62 -1.88 14.57
N GLY A 18 3.73 -1.91 13.58
CA GLY A 18 4.10 -1.77 12.17
C GLY A 18 4.73 -3.01 11.53
N ALA A 19 4.72 -4.17 12.22
CA ALA A 19 5.40 -5.37 11.76
C ALA A 19 4.88 -5.89 10.41
N MET A 20 3.56 -5.76 10.16
CA MET A 20 2.97 -6.22 8.90
C MET A 20 3.33 -5.28 7.76
N LEU A 21 3.24 -3.97 7.97
CA LEU A 21 3.64 -2.98 6.97
C LEU A 21 5.12 -3.12 6.61
N LYS A 22 5.99 -3.33 7.61
CA LYS A 22 7.42 -3.59 7.38
C LYS A 22 7.62 -4.82 6.49
N ARG A 23 6.92 -5.93 6.77
CA ARG A 23 6.99 -7.15 5.97
C ARG A 23 6.55 -6.93 4.52
N ILE A 24 5.44 -6.19 4.32
CA ILE A 24 4.94 -5.84 2.98
C ILE A 24 5.97 -4.98 2.24
N SER A 25 6.47 -3.91 2.86
CA SER A 25 7.43 -3.00 2.22
C SER A 25 8.76 -3.68 1.92
N THR A 26 9.25 -4.56 2.80
CA THR A 26 10.51 -5.29 2.59
C THR A 26 10.41 -6.19 1.37
N ARG A 27 9.36 -7.01 1.26
CA ARG A 27 9.18 -7.91 0.11
C ARG A 27 9.02 -7.15 -1.19
N ALA A 28 8.18 -6.11 -1.20
CA ALA A 28 8.00 -5.27 -2.38
C ALA A 28 9.32 -4.61 -2.81
N ARG A 29 10.11 -4.09 -1.86
CA ARG A 29 11.42 -3.50 -2.14
C ARG A 29 12.38 -4.53 -2.72
N GLU A 30 12.48 -5.73 -2.16
CA GLU A 30 13.36 -6.79 -2.66
C GLU A 30 13.02 -7.19 -4.09
N ASP A 31 11.74 -7.32 -4.42
CA ASP A 31 11.29 -7.63 -5.78
C ASP A 31 11.60 -6.47 -6.75
N MET A 32 11.40 -5.22 -6.31
CA MET A 32 11.78 -4.04 -7.10
C MET A 32 13.30 -3.98 -7.33
N GLU A 33 14.13 -4.20 -6.31
CA GLU A 33 15.59 -4.16 -6.46
C GLU A 33 16.08 -5.24 -7.44
N LYS A 34 15.49 -6.44 -7.39
CA LYS A 34 15.77 -7.51 -8.36
C LYS A 34 15.36 -7.12 -9.78
N PHE A 35 14.23 -6.45 -9.94
CA PHE A 35 13.75 -6.07 -11.27
C PHE A 35 14.55 -4.90 -11.85
N PHE A 36 14.82 -3.86 -11.06
CA PHE A 36 15.50 -2.64 -11.50
C PHE A 36 17.03 -2.70 -11.41
N GLN A 37 17.59 -3.74 -10.79
CA GLN A 37 19.04 -3.95 -10.63
C GLN A 37 19.75 -2.77 -9.94
N CYS A 38 19.07 -2.14 -8.97
CA CYS A 38 19.60 -1.02 -8.20
C CYS A 38 19.07 -1.03 -6.77
N HIS A 39 19.72 -0.28 -5.86
CA HIS A 39 19.25 -0.10 -4.49
C HIS A 39 18.04 0.84 -4.44
N ILE A 40 17.01 0.44 -3.67
CA ILE A 40 15.75 1.17 -3.58
C ILE A 40 15.42 1.50 -2.13
N ASN A 41 15.21 2.78 -1.84
CA ASN A 41 14.68 3.24 -0.57
C ASN A 41 13.15 3.40 -0.64
N LEU A 42 12.43 2.30 -0.39
CA LEU A 42 10.97 2.28 -0.45
C LEU A 42 10.34 2.74 0.88
N ARG A 43 9.55 3.82 0.84
CA ARG A 43 8.69 4.25 1.96
C ARG A 43 7.22 4.04 1.62
N CYS A 44 6.50 3.39 2.52
CA CYS A 44 5.08 3.10 2.37
C CYS A 44 4.26 3.83 3.44
N TRP A 45 3.09 4.33 3.04
CA TRP A 45 2.08 4.93 3.93
C TRP A 45 0.74 4.26 3.71
N VAL A 46 -0.01 4.04 4.80
CA VAL A 46 -1.38 3.52 4.74
C VAL A 46 -2.36 4.67 4.96
N LYS A 47 -3.26 4.90 4.00
CA LYS A 47 -4.30 5.94 4.05
C LYS A 47 -5.69 5.30 3.97
N VAL A 48 -6.62 5.79 4.78
CA VAL A 48 -8.03 5.44 4.67
C VAL A 48 -8.69 6.37 3.65
N LYS A 49 -9.45 5.81 2.72
CA LYS A 49 -10.26 6.57 1.76
C LYS A 49 -11.62 5.88 1.66
N GLU A 50 -12.60 6.34 2.43
CA GLU A 50 -13.87 5.64 2.57
C GLU A 50 -14.64 5.57 1.25
N GLY A 51 -15.19 4.38 0.97
CA GLY A 51 -16.01 4.12 -0.23
C GLY A 51 -15.29 4.35 -1.55
N TRP A 52 -13.95 4.27 -1.60
CA TRP A 52 -13.21 4.57 -2.82
C TRP A 52 -13.56 3.65 -3.98
N ARG A 53 -13.95 2.40 -3.70
CA ARG A 53 -14.37 1.42 -4.71
C ARG A 53 -15.70 1.74 -5.38
N ASN A 54 -16.52 2.62 -4.79
CA ASN A 54 -17.83 3.01 -5.32
C ASN A 54 -17.79 4.37 -6.02
N ARG A 55 -16.61 4.96 -6.21
CA ARG A 55 -16.45 6.26 -6.86
C ARG A 55 -15.70 6.04 -8.16
N GLU A 56 -16.40 6.08 -9.29
CA GLU A 56 -15.82 5.87 -10.63
C GLU A 56 -14.59 6.73 -10.87
N GLY A 57 -14.64 8.03 -10.53
CA GLY A 57 -13.47 8.90 -10.66
C GLY A 57 -12.25 8.46 -9.83
N LEU A 58 -12.42 7.72 -8.73
CA LEU A 58 -11.29 7.15 -7.98
C LEU A 58 -10.79 5.83 -8.55
N ILE A 59 -11.68 5.01 -9.11
CA ILE A 59 -11.31 3.80 -9.86
C ILE A 59 -10.42 4.20 -11.03
N HIS A 60 -10.85 5.20 -11.81
CA HIS A 60 -10.08 5.76 -12.91
C HIS A 60 -8.72 6.30 -12.47
N ASN A 61 -8.69 7.10 -11.40
CA ASN A 61 -7.44 7.64 -10.86
C ASN A 61 -6.49 6.56 -10.30
N PHE A 62 -6.98 5.37 -9.98
CA PHE A 62 -6.17 4.24 -9.57
C PHE A 62 -5.76 3.32 -10.74
N GLY A 63 -6.26 3.57 -11.95
CA GLY A 63 -6.00 2.76 -13.14
C GLY A 63 -6.63 1.37 -13.04
N LEU A 64 -7.84 1.29 -12.48
CA LEU A 64 -8.58 0.04 -12.25
C LEU A 64 -9.79 -0.14 -13.17
N ASP A 65 -9.96 0.74 -14.16
CA ASP A 65 -10.93 0.67 -15.25
C ASP A 65 -10.27 0.32 -16.60
#